data_AF-A0A9X2QFC5-F1
#
_entry.id   AF-A0A9X2QFC5-F1
#
_cell.length_a   1.000
_cell.length_b   1.000
_cell.length_c   1.000
_cell.angle_alpha   90.00
_cell.angle_beta   90.00
_cell.angle_gamma   90.00
#
_symmetry.space_group_name_H-M   'P 1'
#
loop_
_entity.id
_entity.type
_entity.pdbx_description
1 polymer ?
#
loop_
_entity_poly.entity_id
_entity_poly.type
_entity_poly.pdbx_seq_one_letter_code
_entity_poly.pdbx_strand_id
1 'polypeptide(L)'
;MTADEARRQIIESASGLQGAAATFEQTPLARLSEAMMTSGSEGRTVSPWGKALTSGLGAVLDTTGGDFNYDASTGVYVWNPDTQAWRQERPADSLILRFPESKGAPSNNATFTLSRYETQSVTIGGSKEQVPTEIGASLAVENEGEIFSVDLRDVGFTLLGIPQSFSLDVTANPLSFTTSLEPGQNGTFQYEDRFRNDGQPVTATTATVDLFPDDAEGDDSTLGRVEGTTQVGQDLAVEYAADIGTPSALEDASADEISDRVSVDVLLQGNQVATLRYDGSAEQVIVEYTDGTTEPLSDLLREIGVSGGAS
;
A
#
# COMPACT_ATOMS: atom_id res chain seq x y z
N MET A 1 -18.89 28.48 7.84
CA MET A 1 -17.89 28.11 8.85
C MET A 1 -16.65 28.96 8.59
N THR A 2 -15.84 29.31 9.60
CA THR A 2 -14.59 30.05 9.36
C THR A 2 -13.48 29.09 8.94
N ALA A 3 -12.46 29.60 8.24
CA ALA A 3 -11.26 28.88 7.87
C ALA A 3 -10.60 28.15 9.04
N ASP A 4 -10.35 28.87 10.13
CA ASP A 4 -9.70 28.34 11.34
C ASP A 4 -10.50 27.18 11.97
N GLU A 5 -11.84 27.27 11.91
CA GLU A 5 -12.72 26.23 12.43
C GLU A 5 -12.67 24.98 11.55
N ALA A 6 -12.77 25.17 10.22
CA ALA A 6 -12.68 24.10 9.24
C ALA A 6 -11.33 23.37 9.35
N ARG A 7 -10.23 24.15 9.33
CA ARG A 7 -8.85 23.68 9.44
C ARG A 7 -8.65 22.82 10.67
N ARG A 8 -9.07 23.31 11.84
CA ARG A 8 -8.95 22.57 13.10
C ARG A 8 -9.72 21.25 13.07
N GLN A 9 -10.95 21.25 12.55
CA GLN A 9 -11.75 20.04 12.46
C GLN A 9 -11.19 19.03 11.45
N ILE A 10 -10.61 19.49 10.34
CA ILE A 10 -9.89 18.62 9.39
C ILE A 10 -8.71 17.92 10.09
N ILE A 11 -7.88 18.67 10.82
CA ILE A 11 -6.73 18.13 11.55
C ILE A 11 -7.18 17.13 12.62
N GLU A 12 -8.22 17.45 13.38
CA GLU A 12 -8.78 16.57 14.41
C GLU A 12 -9.31 15.26 13.80
N SER A 13 -10.03 15.34 12.67
CA SER A 13 -10.54 14.17 11.96
C SER A 13 -9.42 13.28 11.40
N ALA A 14 -8.32 13.90 10.99
CA ALA A 14 -7.14 13.20 10.47
C ALA A 14 -6.20 12.64 11.55
N SER A 15 -6.45 12.92 12.84
CA SER A 15 -5.62 12.44 13.96
C SER A 15 -5.52 10.91 14.03
N GLY A 16 -6.51 10.19 13.49
CA GLY A 16 -6.48 8.72 13.35
C GLY A 16 -5.29 8.21 12.55
N LEU A 17 -4.77 8.98 11.59
CA LEU A 17 -3.56 8.64 10.82
C LEU A 17 -2.32 8.58 11.72
N GLN A 18 -2.14 9.62 12.55
CA GLN A 18 -1.05 9.67 13.53
C GLN A 18 -1.20 8.57 14.58
N GLY A 19 -2.45 8.33 15.03
CA GLY A 19 -2.77 7.24 15.96
C GLY A 19 -2.38 5.88 15.39
N ALA A 20 -2.70 5.60 14.13
CA ALA A 20 -2.34 4.36 13.45
C ALA A 20 -0.81 4.20 13.29
N ALA A 21 -0.09 5.27 12.95
CA ALA A 21 1.37 5.26 12.89
C ALA A 21 1.98 4.94 14.27
N ALA A 22 1.51 5.59 15.33
CA ALA A 22 1.96 5.33 16.70
C ALA A 22 1.60 3.91 17.17
N THR A 23 0.45 3.36 16.73
CA THR A 23 0.08 1.97 16.98
C THR A 23 1.03 1.02 16.25
N PHE A 24 1.38 1.29 14.99
CA PHE A 24 2.32 0.46 14.23
C PHE A 24 3.65 0.31 14.96
N GLU A 25 4.22 1.42 15.45
CA GLU A 25 5.50 1.43 16.19
C GLU A 25 5.48 0.56 17.46
N GLN A 26 4.30 0.32 18.03
CA GLN A 26 4.12 -0.52 19.21
C GLN A 26 3.86 -1.99 18.88
N THR A 27 3.67 -2.33 17.60
CA THR A 27 3.39 -3.72 17.19
C THR A 27 4.61 -4.63 17.39
N PRO A 28 4.38 -5.92 17.62
CA PRO A 28 5.42 -6.94 17.50
C PRO A 28 6.21 -6.90 16.20
N LEU A 29 5.52 -6.62 15.09
CA LEU A 29 6.13 -6.53 13.77
C LEU A 29 7.15 -5.39 13.69
N ALA A 30 6.83 -4.22 14.25
CA ALA A 30 7.76 -3.10 14.33
C ALA A 30 8.99 -3.47 15.18
N ARG A 31 8.82 -4.10 16.34
CA ARG A 31 9.94 -4.57 17.18
C ARG A 31 10.83 -5.58 16.45
N LEU A 32 10.26 -6.51 15.70
CA LEU A 32 11.02 -7.45 14.87
C LEU A 32 11.77 -6.73 13.75
N SER A 33 11.12 -5.79 13.07
CA SER A 33 11.74 -4.96 12.02
C SER A 33 12.91 -4.16 12.57
N GLU A 34 12.77 -3.57 13.77
CA GLU A 34 13.84 -2.88 14.47
C GLU A 34 15.01 -3.80 14.82
N ALA A 35 14.77 -5.05 15.21
CA ALA A 35 15.85 -6.01 15.42
C ALA A 35 16.58 -6.38 14.11
N MET A 36 15.83 -6.47 13.00
CA MET A 36 16.35 -6.79 11.68
C MET A 36 17.11 -5.63 11.05
N MET A 37 16.88 -4.40 11.49
CA MET A 37 17.48 -3.17 10.95
C MET A 37 18.44 -2.51 11.94
N THR A 38 19.28 -1.60 11.45
CA THR A 38 20.13 -0.74 12.26
C THR A 38 20.21 0.62 11.61
N SER A 39 20.19 1.67 12.41
CA SER A 39 20.42 3.03 11.92
C SER A 39 21.90 3.25 11.64
N GLY A 40 22.22 3.80 10.47
CA GLY A 40 23.55 4.27 10.08
C GLY A 40 23.49 5.70 9.57
N SER A 41 24.65 6.29 9.24
CA SER A 41 24.76 7.66 8.71
C SER A 41 24.05 7.87 7.37
N GLU A 42 23.78 6.79 6.64
CA GLU A 42 23.11 6.78 5.32
C GLU A 42 21.65 6.30 5.42
N GLY A 43 21.10 6.18 6.64
CA GLY A 43 19.74 5.70 6.89
C GLY A 43 19.68 4.31 7.52
N ARG A 44 18.52 3.66 7.45
CA ARG A 44 18.31 2.32 8.02
C ARG A 44 18.92 1.27 7.07
N THR A 45 19.76 0.40 7.60
CA THR A 45 20.34 -0.75 6.88
C THR A 45 20.03 -2.05 7.61
N VAL A 46 20.10 -3.20 6.93
CA VAL A 46 19.88 -4.49 7.59
C VAL A 46 20.99 -4.73 8.63
N SER A 47 20.59 -5.09 9.85
CA SER A 47 21.50 -5.38 10.96
C SER A 47 22.39 -6.60 10.62
N PRO A 48 23.56 -6.76 11.26
CA PRO A 48 24.41 -7.93 11.03
C PRO A 48 23.68 -9.25 11.27
N TRP A 49 22.75 -9.26 12.23
CA TRP A 49 21.90 -10.41 12.52
C TRP A 49 20.87 -10.66 11.40
N GLY A 50 20.16 -9.61 10.96
CA GLY A 50 19.23 -9.72 9.84
C GLY A 50 19.92 -10.16 8.54
N LYS A 51 21.14 -9.67 8.28
CA LYS A 51 21.97 -10.09 7.14
C LYS A 51 22.35 -11.56 7.19
N ALA A 52 22.69 -12.08 8.38
CA ALA A 52 22.98 -13.50 8.53
C ALA A 52 21.75 -14.35 8.16
N LEU A 53 20.56 -13.99 8.67
CA LEU A 53 19.32 -14.70 8.36
C LEU A 53 19.00 -14.66 6.85
N THR A 54 19.09 -13.49 6.23
CA THR A 54 18.67 -13.32 4.82
C THR A 54 19.69 -13.86 3.83
N SER A 55 21.00 -13.70 4.08
CA SER A 55 22.05 -14.26 3.21
C SER A 55 22.01 -15.79 3.15
N GLY A 56 21.58 -16.45 4.23
CA GLY A 56 21.43 -17.91 4.26
C GLY A 56 20.25 -18.43 3.45
N LEU A 57 19.31 -17.59 3.01
CA LEU A 57 18.10 -18.03 2.31
C LEU A 57 18.40 -18.64 0.94
N GLY A 58 19.53 -18.32 0.30
CA GLY A 58 19.91 -18.96 -0.96
C GLY A 58 20.18 -20.48 -0.86
N ALA A 59 20.35 -21.02 0.35
CA ALA A 59 20.44 -22.47 0.59
C ALA A 59 19.06 -23.13 0.79
N VAL A 60 18.00 -22.32 0.91
CA VAL A 60 16.62 -22.75 1.21
C VAL A 60 15.71 -22.51 0.02
N LEU A 61 15.85 -21.36 -0.63
CA LEU A 61 15.07 -20.94 -1.78
C LEU A 61 15.69 -21.50 -3.05
N ASP A 62 14.91 -22.25 -3.81
CA ASP A 62 15.27 -22.63 -5.17
C ASP A 62 14.97 -21.45 -6.11
N THR A 63 16.04 -20.86 -6.65
CA THR A 63 15.97 -19.82 -7.68
C THR A 63 16.60 -20.29 -9.00
N THR A 64 16.70 -21.61 -9.18
CA THR A 64 17.28 -22.21 -10.39
C THR A 64 16.47 -21.81 -11.60
N GLY A 65 17.08 -21.07 -12.53
CA GLY A 65 16.41 -20.52 -13.71
C GLY A 65 16.16 -19.02 -13.65
N GLY A 66 16.49 -18.35 -12.54
CA GLY A 66 16.37 -16.90 -12.36
C GLY A 66 15.13 -16.47 -11.58
N ASP A 67 14.12 -17.34 -11.48
CA ASP A 67 12.86 -17.11 -10.79
C ASP A 67 12.77 -17.97 -9.51
N PHE A 68 12.00 -17.50 -8.53
CA PHE A 68 11.71 -18.26 -7.31
C PHE A 68 10.76 -19.43 -7.60
N ASN A 69 11.22 -20.65 -7.30
CA ASN A 69 10.44 -21.88 -7.43
C ASN A 69 9.86 -22.29 -6.07
N TYR A 70 8.58 -21.98 -5.86
CA TYR A 70 7.89 -22.24 -4.60
C TYR A 70 7.82 -23.73 -4.25
N ASP A 71 7.37 -24.56 -5.19
CA ASP A 71 7.19 -26.01 -4.97
C ASP A 71 8.50 -26.68 -4.55
N ALA A 72 9.61 -26.31 -5.20
CA ALA A 72 10.94 -26.84 -4.88
C ALA A 72 11.53 -26.27 -3.57
N SER A 73 10.99 -25.15 -3.07
CA SER A 73 11.43 -24.51 -1.83
C SER A 73 10.59 -24.92 -0.61
N THR A 74 9.57 -25.75 -0.78
CA THR A 74 8.70 -26.18 0.33
C THR A 74 9.43 -27.05 1.35
N GLY A 75 9.11 -26.86 2.63
CA GLY A 75 9.79 -27.53 3.75
C GLY A 75 9.78 -26.72 5.03
N VAL A 76 10.09 -27.39 6.14
CA VAL A 76 10.35 -26.72 7.42
C VAL A 76 11.86 -26.54 7.58
N TYR A 77 12.28 -25.29 7.67
CA TYR A 77 13.68 -24.89 7.84
C TYR A 77 13.87 -24.21 9.18
N VAL A 78 14.97 -24.55 9.84
CA VAL A 78 15.31 -24.07 11.17
C VAL A 78 16.67 -23.39 11.10
N TRP A 79 16.74 -22.15 11.59
CA TRP A 79 17.98 -21.41 11.70
C TRP A 79 18.88 -22.04 12.78
N ASN A 80 20.15 -22.26 12.47
CA ASN A 80 21.16 -22.63 13.46
C ASN A 80 22.04 -21.41 13.77
N PRO A 81 21.99 -20.84 14.99
CA PRO A 81 22.77 -19.66 15.35
C PRO A 81 24.27 -19.93 15.42
N ASP A 82 24.70 -21.16 15.73
CA ASP A 82 26.12 -21.50 15.86
C ASP A 82 26.83 -21.54 14.51
N THR A 83 26.15 -22.08 13.50
CA THR A 83 26.68 -22.19 12.13
C THR A 83 26.24 -21.06 11.21
N GLN A 84 25.33 -20.19 11.69
CA GLN A 84 24.67 -19.14 10.93
C GLN A 84 24.11 -19.66 9.59
N ALA A 85 23.40 -20.78 9.63
CA ALA A 85 22.89 -21.44 8.44
C ALA A 85 21.50 -22.02 8.67
N TRP A 86 20.72 -22.09 7.60
CA TRP A 86 19.46 -22.80 7.58
C TRP A 86 19.68 -24.30 7.39
N ARG A 87 18.85 -25.10 8.06
CA ARG A 87 18.80 -26.54 7.87
C ARG A 87 17.34 -26.96 7.69
N GLN A 88 17.08 -27.76 6.67
CA GLN A 88 15.78 -28.42 6.53
C GLN A 88 15.61 -29.45 7.66
N GLU A 89 14.57 -29.29 8.45
CA GLU A 89 14.20 -30.20 9.54
C GLU A 89 13.32 -31.34 9.02
N ARG A 90 12.36 -31.02 8.15
CA ARG A 90 11.44 -31.98 7.55
C ARG A 90 10.79 -31.41 6.28
N PRO A 91 10.29 -32.25 5.36
CA PRO A 91 9.42 -31.80 4.27
C PRO A 91 8.09 -31.26 4.81
N ALA A 92 7.45 -30.40 4.00
CA ALA A 92 6.12 -29.83 4.22
C ALA A 92 5.56 -29.35 2.88
N ASP A 93 4.24 -29.14 2.80
CA ASP A 93 3.56 -28.59 1.61
C ASP A 93 3.63 -27.06 1.55
N SER A 94 4.43 -26.44 2.41
CA SER A 94 4.62 -24.99 2.48
C SER A 94 6.06 -24.66 2.86
N LEU A 95 6.53 -23.47 2.49
CA LEU A 95 7.82 -22.95 2.94
C LEU A 95 7.65 -22.37 4.35
N ILE A 96 8.27 -23.00 5.35
CA ILE A 96 8.18 -22.61 6.76
C ILE A 96 9.59 -22.33 7.27
N LEU A 97 9.84 -21.09 7.72
CA LEU A 97 11.13 -20.64 8.26
C LEU A 97 10.98 -20.37 9.76
N ARG A 98 11.74 -21.09 10.59
CA ARG A 98 11.79 -20.92 12.05
C ARG A 98 13.12 -20.31 12.47
N PHE A 99 13.07 -19.12 13.06
CA PHE A 99 14.24 -18.32 13.41
C PHE A 99 14.03 -17.62 14.77
N PRO A 100 15.10 -17.17 15.44
CA PRO A 100 14.94 -16.36 16.65
C PRO A 100 14.29 -15.01 16.26
N GLU A 101 13.43 -14.42 17.08
CA GLU A 101 12.86 -13.08 16.80
C GLU A 101 13.88 -11.93 16.95
N SER A 102 15.02 -12.21 17.59
CA SER A 102 16.10 -11.25 17.76
C SER A 102 17.42 -11.97 18.00
N LYS A 103 18.55 -11.26 17.90
CA LYS A 103 19.88 -11.80 18.20
C LYS A 103 19.98 -12.42 19.61
N GLY A 104 19.21 -11.89 20.57
CA GLY A 104 19.25 -12.33 21.97
C GLY A 104 18.25 -13.42 22.33
N ALA A 105 17.39 -13.84 21.41
CA ALA A 105 16.37 -14.84 21.71
C ALA A 105 17.02 -16.21 21.99
N PRO A 106 16.57 -16.94 23.02
CA PRO A 106 17.19 -18.21 23.44
C PRO A 106 16.87 -19.38 22.52
N SER A 107 15.91 -19.21 21.60
CA SER A 107 15.42 -20.26 20.70
C SER A 107 14.81 -19.65 19.44
N ASN A 108 14.45 -20.51 18.47
CA ASN A 108 13.74 -20.10 17.27
C ASN A 108 12.24 -19.94 17.57
N ASN A 109 11.88 -18.78 18.12
CA ASN A 109 10.54 -18.45 18.56
C ASN A 109 9.70 -17.67 17.52
N ALA A 110 10.27 -17.29 16.38
CA ALA A 110 9.55 -16.72 15.25
C ALA A 110 9.37 -17.76 14.14
N THR A 111 8.20 -17.76 13.51
CA THR A 111 7.86 -18.64 12.38
C THR A 111 7.25 -17.82 11.25
N PHE A 112 7.95 -17.75 10.12
CA PHE A 112 7.39 -17.28 8.85
C PHE A 112 6.88 -18.47 8.05
N THR A 113 5.70 -18.34 7.46
CA THR A 113 5.09 -19.35 6.61
C THR A 113 4.66 -18.71 5.29
N LEU A 114 5.15 -19.22 4.17
CA LEU A 114 4.60 -18.98 2.84
C LEU A 114 3.79 -20.22 2.45
N SER A 115 2.48 -20.12 2.64
CA SER A 115 1.52 -21.21 2.47
C SER A 115 1.03 -21.39 1.03
N ARG A 116 1.06 -20.31 0.24
CA ARG A 116 0.68 -20.30 -1.18
C ARG A 116 1.50 -19.24 -1.89
N TYR A 117 1.95 -19.53 -3.10
CA TYR A 117 2.63 -18.59 -3.98
C TYR A 117 2.49 -19.04 -5.43
N GLU A 118 1.77 -18.26 -6.22
CA GLU A 118 1.63 -18.48 -7.66
C GLU A 118 2.04 -17.23 -8.42
N THR A 119 2.59 -17.42 -9.61
CA THR A 119 2.96 -16.34 -10.52
C THR A 119 2.42 -16.59 -11.91
N GLN A 120 2.23 -15.50 -12.64
CA GLN A 120 1.90 -15.52 -14.06
C GLN A 120 2.89 -14.65 -14.83
N SER A 121 3.31 -15.15 -15.99
CA SER A 121 4.11 -14.36 -16.93
C SER A 121 3.20 -13.40 -17.69
N VAL A 122 3.45 -12.10 -17.51
CA VAL A 122 2.72 -11.00 -18.16
C VAL A 122 3.68 -10.15 -18.97
N THR A 123 3.20 -9.51 -20.03
CA THR A 123 4.01 -8.59 -20.83
C THR A 123 3.78 -7.16 -20.34
N ILE A 124 4.82 -6.54 -19.77
CA ILE A 124 4.81 -5.16 -19.27
C ILE A 124 5.89 -4.40 -20.02
N GLY A 125 5.51 -3.32 -20.73
CA GLY A 125 6.47 -2.50 -21.49
C GLY A 125 7.26 -3.29 -22.55
N GLY A 126 6.67 -4.35 -23.12
CA GLY A 126 7.32 -5.22 -24.12
C GLY A 126 8.23 -6.31 -23.55
N SER A 127 8.45 -6.34 -22.23
CA SER A 127 9.21 -7.39 -21.54
C SER A 127 8.27 -8.36 -20.83
N LYS A 128 8.64 -9.64 -20.78
CA LYS A 128 7.91 -10.62 -19.96
C LYS A 128 8.41 -10.57 -18.52
N GLU A 129 7.50 -10.30 -17.60
CA GLU A 129 7.75 -10.25 -16.17
C GLU A 129 6.91 -11.33 -15.48
N GLN A 130 7.43 -11.93 -14.40
CA GLN A 130 6.68 -12.84 -13.54
C GLN A 130 6.04 -12.03 -12.43
N VAL A 131 4.71 -12.00 -12.39
CA VAL A 131 3.97 -11.23 -11.39
C VAL A 131 3.19 -12.19 -10.50
N PRO A 132 3.21 -12.00 -9.16
CA PRO A 132 2.41 -12.82 -8.25
C PRO A 132 0.91 -12.70 -8.54
N THR A 133 0.24 -13.86 -8.60
CA THR A 133 -1.22 -13.98 -8.74
C THR A 133 -1.87 -14.50 -7.47
N GLU A 134 -1.09 -15.18 -6.62
CA GLU A 134 -1.53 -15.64 -5.31
C GLU A 134 -0.38 -15.54 -4.32
N ILE A 135 -0.65 -15.04 -3.12
CA ILE A 135 0.29 -15.05 -1.99
C ILE A 135 -0.50 -15.35 -0.73
N GLY A 136 -0.09 -16.36 0.03
CA GLY A 136 -0.58 -16.57 1.39
C GLY A 136 0.60 -16.64 2.34
N ALA A 137 0.92 -15.54 3.02
CA ALA A 137 2.07 -15.45 3.91
C ALA A 137 1.64 -15.04 5.33
N SER A 138 2.29 -15.61 6.35
CA SER A 138 2.11 -15.19 7.73
C SER A 138 3.40 -15.27 8.53
N LEU A 139 3.44 -14.49 9.60
CA LEU A 139 4.52 -14.45 10.55
C LEU A 139 3.93 -14.48 11.95
N ALA A 140 4.38 -15.46 12.73
CA ALA A 140 3.98 -15.64 14.11
C ALA A 140 5.18 -15.62 15.05
N VAL A 141 4.97 -15.12 16.26
CA VAL A 141 5.93 -15.13 17.36
C VAL A 141 5.33 -15.90 18.52
N GLU A 142 6.12 -16.80 19.12
CA GLU A 142 5.70 -17.59 20.28
C GLU A 142 5.21 -16.68 21.41
N ASN A 143 4.04 -16.97 21.97
CA ASN A 143 3.33 -16.17 22.98
C ASN A 143 2.69 -14.86 22.49
N GLU A 144 2.94 -14.42 21.26
CA GLU A 144 2.27 -13.24 20.67
C GLU A 144 1.26 -13.63 19.57
N GLY A 145 1.37 -14.84 19.02
CA GLY A 145 0.48 -15.35 17.98
C GLY A 145 0.89 -14.87 16.59
N GLU A 146 -0.06 -14.81 15.66
CA GLU A 146 0.17 -14.20 14.35
C GLU A 146 0.28 -12.68 14.49
N ILE A 147 1.44 -12.14 14.12
CA ILE A 147 1.75 -10.72 14.22
C ILE A 147 1.69 -10.01 12.87
N PHE A 148 1.72 -10.78 11.79
CA PHE A 148 1.60 -10.27 10.43
C PHE A 148 1.05 -11.34 9.48
N SER A 149 0.21 -10.93 8.54
CA SER A 149 -0.22 -11.76 7.42
C SER A 149 -0.50 -10.96 6.17
N VAL A 150 -0.34 -11.61 5.01
CA VAL A 150 -0.65 -11.11 3.67
C VAL A 150 -1.38 -12.20 2.92
N ASP A 151 -2.53 -11.85 2.34
CA ASP A 151 -3.32 -12.70 1.46
C ASP A 151 -3.60 -11.94 0.16
N LEU A 152 -3.00 -12.37 -0.95
CA LEU A 152 -3.26 -11.86 -2.30
C LEU A 152 -3.98 -12.96 -3.08
N ARG A 153 -5.09 -12.62 -3.71
CA ARG A 153 -5.91 -13.55 -4.49
C ARG A 153 -6.67 -12.84 -5.60
N ASP A 154 -7.31 -13.64 -6.45
CA ASP A 154 -8.22 -13.19 -7.52
C ASP A 154 -7.56 -12.19 -8.49
N VAL A 155 -6.24 -12.33 -8.70
CA VAL A 155 -5.46 -11.46 -9.57
C VAL A 155 -5.73 -11.81 -11.03
N GLY A 156 -6.24 -10.84 -11.78
CA GLY A 156 -6.50 -10.95 -13.21
C GLY A 156 -5.78 -9.85 -13.99
N PHE A 157 -5.34 -10.16 -15.21
CA PHE A 157 -4.68 -9.22 -16.10
C PHE A 157 -5.33 -9.19 -17.48
N THR A 158 -5.27 -8.04 -18.14
CA THR A 158 -5.53 -7.93 -19.58
C THR A 158 -4.42 -8.64 -20.38
N LEU A 159 -4.61 -8.78 -21.70
CA LEU A 159 -3.57 -9.28 -22.61
C LEU A 159 -2.29 -8.40 -22.58
N LEU A 160 -2.43 -7.12 -22.19
CA LEU A 160 -1.34 -6.14 -22.09
C LEU A 160 -0.71 -6.08 -20.69
N GLY A 161 -1.04 -7.01 -19.79
CA GLY A 161 -0.48 -7.07 -18.44
C GLY A 161 -1.02 -6.00 -17.49
N ILE A 162 -2.10 -5.31 -17.85
CA ILE A 162 -2.78 -4.33 -16.97
C ILE A 162 -3.65 -5.10 -15.97
N PRO A 163 -3.53 -4.88 -14.64
CA PRO A 163 -4.41 -5.51 -13.66
C PRO A 163 -5.88 -5.18 -13.93
N GLN A 164 -6.74 -6.21 -13.94
CA GLN A 164 -8.20 -6.09 -14.08
C GLN A 164 -8.93 -6.40 -12.79
N SER A 165 -8.33 -7.25 -11.95
CA SER A 165 -8.86 -7.59 -10.65
C SER A 165 -7.74 -7.98 -9.70
N PHE A 166 -7.96 -7.77 -8.41
CA PHE A 166 -7.20 -8.39 -7.33
C PHE A 166 -7.94 -8.17 -6.01
N SER A 167 -7.61 -8.97 -5.01
CA SER A 167 -7.94 -8.72 -3.60
C SER A 167 -6.68 -8.94 -2.76
N LEU A 168 -6.35 -7.97 -1.93
CA LEU A 168 -5.21 -7.98 -1.03
C LEU A 168 -5.67 -7.65 0.39
N ASP A 169 -5.39 -8.56 1.32
CA ASP A 169 -5.59 -8.39 2.75
C ASP A 169 -4.21 -8.38 3.44
N VAL A 170 -3.91 -7.37 4.24
CA VAL A 170 -2.69 -7.24 5.04
C VAL A 170 -3.06 -6.97 6.49
N THR A 171 -2.54 -7.77 7.41
CA THR A 171 -2.76 -7.58 8.85
C THR A 171 -1.44 -7.39 9.57
N ALA A 172 -1.38 -6.42 10.47
CA ALA A 172 -0.33 -6.23 11.46
C ALA A 172 -0.99 -5.80 12.77
N ASN A 173 -1.55 -6.77 13.50
CA ASN A 173 -2.50 -6.56 14.60
C ASN A 173 -2.06 -5.44 15.56
N PRO A 174 -2.92 -4.44 15.87
CA PRO A 174 -4.35 -4.32 15.52
C PRO A 174 -4.64 -3.57 14.20
N LEU A 175 -3.63 -3.36 13.36
CA LEU A 175 -3.78 -2.72 12.07
C LEU A 175 -4.23 -3.74 11.02
N SER A 176 -5.13 -3.32 10.14
CA SER A 176 -5.52 -4.09 8.95
C SER A 176 -5.70 -3.17 7.76
N PHE A 177 -5.24 -3.62 6.60
CA PHE A 177 -5.38 -2.96 5.32
C PHE A 177 -5.98 -3.96 4.33
N THR A 178 -7.04 -3.55 3.64
CA THR A 178 -7.65 -4.32 2.56
C THR A 178 -7.71 -3.47 1.32
N THR A 179 -7.40 -4.02 0.15
CA THR A 179 -7.62 -3.33 -1.12
C THR A 179 -8.08 -4.31 -2.18
N SER A 180 -8.94 -3.85 -3.08
CA SER A 180 -9.43 -4.64 -4.18
C SER A 180 -9.62 -3.80 -5.43
N LEU A 181 -9.50 -4.47 -6.56
CA LEU A 181 -9.90 -3.99 -7.87
C LEU A 181 -10.87 -5.01 -8.43
N GLU A 182 -12.02 -4.56 -8.92
CA GLU A 182 -13.01 -5.42 -9.56
C GLU A 182 -13.49 -4.79 -10.87
N PRO A 183 -13.69 -5.58 -11.94
CA PRO A 183 -14.29 -5.07 -13.16
C PRO A 183 -15.77 -4.73 -12.93
N GLY A 184 -16.16 -3.53 -13.31
CA GLY A 184 -17.55 -3.06 -13.34
C GLY A 184 -18.24 -3.34 -14.67
N GLN A 185 -19.36 -2.65 -14.93
CA GLN A 185 -20.07 -2.73 -16.21
C GLN A 185 -19.49 -1.73 -17.22
N ASN A 186 -19.61 -2.00 -18.52
CA ASN A 186 -19.28 -1.06 -19.60
C ASN A 186 -17.83 -0.50 -19.59
N GLY A 187 -16.84 -1.29 -19.16
CA GLY A 187 -15.43 -0.85 -19.15
C GLY A 187 -15.04 -0.01 -17.92
N THR A 188 -15.89 0.01 -16.89
CA THR A 188 -15.58 0.62 -15.60
C THR A 188 -14.85 -0.36 -14.69
N PHE A 189 -14.07 0.16 -13.74
CA PHE A 189 -13.41 -0.59 -12.68
C PHE A 189 -13.76 0.02 -11.33
N GLN A 190 -14.00 -0.83 -10.35
CA GLN A 190 -14.25 -0.43 -8.97
C GLN A 190 -12.99 -0.72 -8.15
N TYR A 191 -12.41 0.34 -7.59
CA TYR A 191 -11.31 0.27 -6.65
C TYR A 191 -11.83 0.55 -5.25
N GLU A 192 -11.45 -0.31 -4.30
CA GLU A 192 -11.68 -0.08 -2.89
C GLU A 192 -10.39 -0.26 -2.10
N ASP A 193 -10.19 0.60 -1.10
CA ASP A 193 -9.25 0.32 -0.02
C ASP A 193 -9.85 0.64 1.34
N ARG A 194 -9.25 0.04 2.36
CA ARG A 194 -9.63 0.30 3.74
C ARG A 194 -8.49 0.03 4.69
N PHE A 195 -8.13 1.05 5.45
CA PHE A 195 -7.17 0.96 6.55
C PHE A 195 -7.89 1.13 7.87
N ARG A 196 -7.64 0.20 8.81
CA ARG A 196 -8.23 0.21 10.15
C ARG A 196 -7.17 0.04 11.23
N ASN A 197 -7.47 0.63 12.37
CA ASN A 197 -6.72 0.45 13.62
C ASN A 197 -7.68 -0.02 14.70
N ASP A 198 -7.48 -1.24 15.20
CA ASP A 198 -8.36 -1.87 16.21
C ASP A 198 -9.84 -1.86 15.80
N GLY A 199 -10.08 -2.18 14.51
CA GLY A 199 -11.40 -2.14 13.90
C GLY A 199 -11.97 -0.75 13.61
N GLN A 200 -11.36 0.33 14.13
CA GLN A 200 -11.78 1.69 13.83
C GLN A 200 -11.28 2.12 12.44
N PRO A 201 -12.12 2.80 11.64
CA PRO A 201 -11.72 3.32 10.34
C PRO A 201 -10.64 4.39 10.50
N VAL A 202 -9.54 4.24 9.78
CA VAL A 202 -8.48 5.25 9.66
C VAL A 202 -8.62 5.95 8.31
N THR A 203 -8.60 5.16 7.23
CA THR A 203 -8.96 5.63 5.89
C THR A 203 -9.77 4.58 5.15
N ALA A 204 -10.58 5.03 4.19
CA ALA A 204 -11.23 4.13 3.24
C ALA A 204 -11.45 4.88 1.93
N THR A 205 -11.04 4.30 0.82
CA THR A 205 -11.28 4.86 -0.51
C THR A 205 -12.24 3.96 -1.28
N THR A 206 -13.17 4.57 -1.99
CA THR A 206 -13.96 3.92 -3.04
C THR A 206 -13.86 4.78 -4.29
N ALA A 207 -13.46 4.20 -5.41
CA ALA A 207 -13.31 4.91 -6.66
C ALA A 207 -13.82 4.08 -7.85
N THR A 208 -14.45 4.76 -8.79
CA THR A 208 -14.76 4.23 -10.12
C THR A 208 -13.78 4.81 -11.12
N VAL A 209 -13.19 3.94 -11.94
CA VAL A 209 -12.31 4.31 -13.05
C VAL A 209 -12.94 3.84 -14.35
N ASP A 210 -13.27 4.76 -15.22
CA ASP A 210 -13.75 4.48 -16.57
C ASP A 210 -12.54 4.33 -17.50
N LEU A 211 -12.48 3.23 -18.26
CA LEU A 211 -11.56 3.10 -19.39
C LEU A 211 -12.33 3.29 -20.70
N PHE A 212 -11.85 4.20 -21.55
CA PHE A 212 -12.34 4.31 -22.91
C PHE A 212 -11.47 3.44 -23.84
N PRO A 213 -12.07 2.57 -24.66
CA PRO A 213 -11.32 1.95 -25.75
C PRO A 213 -10.96 3.05 -26.77
N ASP A 214 -9.68 3.21 -27.15
CA ASP A 214 -9.36 4.11 -28.26
C ASP A 214 -10.03 3.59 -29.54
N ASP A 215 -10.90 4.41 -30.12
CA ASP A 215 -11.51 4.14 -31.40
C ASP A 215 -10.50 4.36 -32.54
N ALA A 216 -10.29 3.27 -33.29
CA ALA A 216 -9.55 3.14 -34.56
C ALA A 216 -8.06 2.75 -34.46
N GLU A 217 -7.83 1.44 -34.54
CA GLU A 217 -6.55 0.77 -34.89
C GLU A 217 -5.45 0.67 -33.81
N GLY A 218 -5.69 1.07 -32.56
CA GLY A 218 -4.80 0.82 -31.42
C GLY A 218 -5.46 -0.01 -30.32
N ASP A 219 -4.78 -1.03 -29.81
CA ASP A 219 -5.20 -1.85 -28.64
C ASP A 219 -5.05 -1.08 -27.30
N ASP A 220 -4.87 0.24 -27.31
CA ASP A 220 -4.67 1.03 -26.09
C ASP A 220 -6.02 1.48 -25.51
N SER A 221 -6.22 1.27 -24.20
CA SER A 221 -7.34 1.84 -23.47
C SER A 221 -6.88 3.14 -22.83
N THR A 222 -7.54 4.25 -23.13
CA THR A 222 -7.25 5.53 -22.49
C THR A 222 -8.02 5.66 -21.18
N LEU A 223 -7.40 6.31 -20.18
CA LEU A 223 -8.06 6.57 -18.90
C LEU A 223 -9.15 7.61 -19.14
N GLY A 224 -10.40 7.26 -18.92
CA GLY A 224 -11.52 8.16 -19.16
C GLY A 224 -11.71 9.14 -18.03
N ARG A 225 -12.42 8.68 -17.01
CA ARG A 225 -12.82 9.45 -15.85
C ARG A 225 -12.49 8.65 -14.60
N VAL A 226 -12.01 9.35 -13.58
CA VAL A 226 -11.85 8.79 -12.23
C VAL A 226 -12.77 9.59 -11.32
N GLU A 227 -13.62 8.91 -10.57
CA GLU A 227 -14.42 9.52 -9.52
C GLU A 227 -14.39 8.68 -8.26
N GLY A 228 -14.35 9.32 -7.10
CA GLY A 228 -14.26 8.58 -5.86
C GLY A 228 -14.36 9.43 -4.61
N THR A 229 -14.33 8.73 -3.49
CA THR A 229 -14.34 9.32 -2.16
C THR A 229 -13.30 8.64 -1.30
N THR A 230 -12.43 9.42 -0.68
CA THR A 230 -11.55 8.96 0.40
C THR A 230 -12.08 9.50 1.73
N GLN A 231 -12.57 8.59 2.57
CA GLN A 231 -12.91 8.84 3.97
C GLN A 231 -11.62 8.83 4.82
N VAL A 232 -11.48 9.80 5.71
CA VAL A 232 -10.42 9.91 6.72
C VAL A 232 -11.08 10.02 8.10
N GLY A 233 -10.82 9.05 8.97
CA GLY A 233 -11.55 8.92 10.23
C GLY A 233 -13.06 8.74 10.01
N GLN A 234 -13.88 9.33 10.87
CA GLN A 234 -15.35 9.20 10.81
C GLN A 234 -16.06 10.37 10.15
N ASP A 235 -15.45 11.56 10.20
CA ASP A 235 -16.13 12.82 9.86
C ASP A 235 -15.62 13.47 8.58
N LEU A 236 -14.38 13.20 8.15
CA LEU A 236 -13.75 13.86 7.01
C LEU A 236 -13.81 12.98 5.75
N ALA A 237 -14.33 13.52 4.66
CA ALA A 237 -14.30 12.89 3.34
C ALA A 237 -13.67 13.84 2.31
N VAL A 238 -12.93 13.27 1.37
CA VAL A 238 -12.42 13.95 0.18
C VAL A 238 -13.09 13.31 -1.01
N GLU A 239 -13.98 14.05 -1.66
CA GLU A 239 -14.63 13.64 -2.91
C GLU A 239 -13.83 14.18 -4.07
N TYR A 240 -13.55 13.35 -5.06
CA TYR A 240 -12.78 13.75 -6.23
C TYR A 240 -13.39 13.22 -7.52
N ALA A 241 -13.27 14.03 -8.57
CA ALA A 241 -13.60 13.66 -9.94
C ALA A 241 -12.56 14.28 -10.88
N ALA A 242 -12.01 13.46 -11.78
CA ALA A 242 -11.02 13.87 -12.76
C ALA A 242 -11.33 13.28 -14.14
N ASP A 243 -11.48 14.14 -15.13
CA ASP A 243 -11.54 13.76 -16.54
C ASP A 243 -10.10 13.75 -17.11
N ILE A 244 -9.52 12.55 -17.25
CA ILE A 244 -8.10 12.38 -17.59
C ILE A 244 -7.89 12.37 -19.11
N GLY A 245 -8.66 11.58 -19.84
CA GLY A 245 -8.39 11.28 -21.24
C GLY A 245 -6.99 10.65 -21.43
N THR A 246 -6.14 11.29 -22.21
CA THR A 246 -4.73 10.87 -22.32
C THR A 246 -3.89 11.53 -21.24
N PRO A 247 -3.00 10.83 -20.51
CA PRO A 247 -2.14 11.43 -19.48
C PRO A 247 -1.36 12.67 -19.95
N SER A 248 -0.89 12.67 -21.20
CA SER A 248 -0.24 13.83 -21.84
C SER A 248 -1.11 15.08 -21.92
N ALA A 249 -2.44 14.94 -21.89
CA ALA A 249 -3.36 16.08 -21.91
C ALA A 249 -3.37 16.85 -20.59
N LEU A 250 -2.86 16.28 -19.50
CA LEU A 250 -2.67 16.96 -18.21
C LEU A 250 -1.28 17.61 -18.09
N GLU A 251 -0.26 17.04 -18.75
CA GLU A 251 1.12 17.56 -18.72
C GLU A 251 1.25 18.96 -19.36
N ASP A 252 0.50 19.20 -20.44
CA ASP A 252 0.48 20.47 -21.17
C ASP A 252 -0.65 21.42 -20.73
N ALA A 253 -1.46 21.03 -19.73
CA ALA A 253 -2.62 21.80 -19.32
C ALA A 253 -2.23 23.03 -18.48
N SER A 254 -2.84 24.18 -18.79
CA SER A 254 -2.82 25.34 -17.92
C SER A 254 -3.56 25.07 -16.60
N ALA A 255 -3.32 25.88 -15.57
CA ALA A 255 -3.99 25.73 -14.29
C ALA A 255 -5.53 25.86 -14.37
N ASP A 256 -6.02 26.69 -15.29
CA ASP A 256 -7.45 26.80 -15.57
C ASP A 256 -7.99 25.51 -16.22
N GLU A 257 -7.27 24.93 -17.18
CA GLU A 257 -7.64 23.65 -17.80
C GLU A 257 -7.60 22.48 -16.83
N ILE A 258 -6.66 22.47 -15.89
CA ILE A 258 -6.63 21.48 -14.80
C ILE A 258 -7.84 21.67 -13.89
N SER A 259 -8.16 22.91 -13.52
CA SER A 259 -9.31 23.23 -12.64
C SER A 259 -10.66 22.90 -13.28
N ASP A 260 -10.76 22.96 -14.61
CA ASP A 260 -11.96 22.57 -15.34
C ASP A 260 -12.14 21.05 -15.44
N ARG A 261 -11.04 20.28 -15.34
CA ARG A 261 -11.04 18.81 -15.47
C ARG A 261 -11.02 18.07 -14.13
N VAL A 262 -10.55 18.73 -13.07
CA VAL A 262 -10.34 18.12 -11.76
C VAL A 262 -11.13 18.89 -10.71
N SER A 263 -12.02 18.19 -10.02
CA SER A 263 -12.75 18.66 -8.86
C SER A 263 -12.36 17.84 -7.65
N VAL A 264 -12.02 18.50 -6.56
CA VAL A 264 -11.70 17.86 -5.28
C VAL A 264 -12.33 18.65 -4.14
N ASP A 265 -13.38 18.10 -3.54
CA ASP A 265 -14.10 18.71 -2.44
C ASP A 265 -13.76 18.04 -1.12
N VAL A 266 -13.59 18.85 -0.08
CA VAL A 266 -13.33 18.41 1.29
C VAL A 266 -14.61 18.60 2.09
N LEU A 267 -15.14 17.51 2.63
CA LEU A 267 -16.40 17.47 3.37
C LEU A 267 -16.14 17.10 4.84
N LEU A 268 -16.79 17.82 5.75
CA LEU A 268 -16.91 17.44 7.17
C LEU A 268 -18.37 17.11 7.48
N GLN A 269 -18.61 15.88 7.93
CA GLN A 269 -19.94 15.36 8.23
C GLN A 269 -20.92 15.57 7.06
N GLY A 270 -20.43 15.40 5.83
CA GLY A 270 -21.19 15.58 4.59
C GLY A 270 -21.41 17.03 4.15
N ASN A 271 -20.86 18.03 4.84
CA ASN A 271 -20.92 19.42 4.41
C ASN A 271 -19.58 19.82 3.79
N GLN A 272 -19.59 20.42 2.60
CA GLN A 272 -18.37 20.96 2.00
C GLN A 272 -17.79 22.09 2.87
N VAL A 273 -16.49 21.99 3.14
CA VAL A 273 -15.75 22.92 4.01
C VAL A 273 -14.58 23.59 3.30
N ALA A 274 -14.05 22.93 2.28
CA ALA A 274 -13.03 23.44 1.39
C ALA A 274 -13.07 22.73 0.03
N THR A 275 -12.35 23.27 -0.94
CA THR A 275 -12.03 22.64 -2.23
C THR A 275 -10.52 22.69 -2.42
N LEU A 276 -9.93 21.66 -3.03
CA LEU A 276 -8.52 21.67 -3.40
C LEU A 276 -8.38 22.15 -4.85
N ARG A 277 -7.45 23.07 -5.08
CA ARG A 277 -7.22 23.66 -6.41
C ARG A 277 -5.75 23.78 -6.71
N TYR A 278 -5.40 23.69 -8.00
CA TYR A 278 -4.04 23.96 -8.44
C TYR A 278 -3.83 25.46 -8.67
N ASP A 279 -2.90 26.05 -7.93
CA ASP A 279 -2.42 27.42 -8.15
C ASP A 279 -1.23 27.39 -9.11
N GLY A 280 -1.48 27.68 -10.38
CA GLY A 280 -0.44 27.73 -11.41
C GLY A 280 0.58 28.85 -11.26
N SER A 281 0.31 29.89 -10.47
CA SER A 281 1.29 30.96 -10.22
C SER A 281 2.34 30.54 -9.21
N ALA A 282 1.93 29.75 -8.21
CA ALA A 282 2.80 29.22 -7.17
C ALA A 282 3.22 27.76 -7.41
N GLU A 283 2.75 27.13 -8.49
CA GLU A 283 2.99 25.73 -8.84
C GLU A 283 2.70 24.77 -7.67
N GLN A 284 1.55 24.93 -7.02
CA GLN A 284 1.18 24.14 -5.84
C GLN A 284 -0.32 23.90 -5.74
N VAL A 285 -0.72 22.89 -4.96
CA VAL A 285 -2.12 22.69 -4.56
C VAL A 285 -2.44 23.54 -3.33
N ILE A 286 -3.52 24.30 -3.39
CA ILE A 286 -4.05 25.10 -2.30
C ILE A 286 -5.37 24.54 -1.78
N VAL A 287 -5.64 24.78 -0.51
CA VAL A 287 -6.94 24.58 0.13
C VAL A 287 -7.68 25.92 0.05
N GLU A 288 -8.84 25.95 -0.59
CA GLU A 288 -9.74 27.11 -0.62
C GLU A 288 -10.94 26.82 0.29
N TYR A 289 -11.04 27.53 1.42
CA TYR A 289 -12.14 27.37 2.38
C TYR A 289 -13.41 28.08 1.91
N THR A 290 -14.57 27.67 2.44
CA THR A 290 -15.87 28.28 2.11
C THR A 290 -15.99 29.79 2.39
N ASP A 291 -15.09 30.38 3.19
CA ASP A 291 -15.03 31.83 3.44
C ASP A 291 -14.08 32.58 2.48
N GLY A 292 -13.48 31.88 1.52
CA GLY A 292 -12.59 32.41 0.49
C GLY A 292 -11.13 32.56 0.94
N THR A 293 -10.81 32.19 2.17
CA THR A 293 -9.41 32.12 2.62
C THR A 293 -8.71 30.91 1.99
N THR A 294 -7.40 31.03 1.81
CA THR A 294 -6.58 29.97 1.21
C THR A 294 -5.32 29.69 2.02
N GLU A 295 -4.86 28.44 1.98
CA GLU A 295 -3.52 28.05 2.47
C GLU A 295 -2.92 26.96 1.57
N PRO A 296 -1.59 26.80 1.52
CA PRO A 296 -0.97 25.66 0.84
C PRO A 296 -1.39 24.33 1.46
N LEU A 297 -1.77 23.35 0.64
CA LEU A 297 -2.10 22.00 1.13
C LEU A 297 -0.93 21.37 1.90
N SER A 298 0.30 21.69 1.49
CA SER A 298 1.52 21.18 2.13
C SER A 298 1.67 21.62 3.59
N ASP A 299 1.16 22.78 3.97
CA ASP A 299 1.19 23.25 5.35
C ASP A 299 0.16 22.51 6.21
N LEU A 300 -1.05 22.25 5.67
CA LEU A 300 -2.06 21.42 6.32
C LEU A 300 -1.57 19.98 6.51
N LEU A 301 -1.01 19.35 5.46
CA LEU A 301 -0.49 17.98 5.52
C LEU A 301 0.65 17.84 6.53
N ARG A 302 1.53 18.86 6.62
CA ARG A 302 2.60 18.88 7.62
C ARG A 302 2.07 18.85 9.05
N GLU A 303 0.97 19.55 9.31
CA GLU A 303 0.34 19.57 10.64
C GLU A 303 -0.41 18.27 10.96
N ILE A 304 -1.00 17.63 9.95
CA ILE A 304 -1.57 16.28 10.04
C ILE A 304 -0.47 15.22 10.23
N GLY A 305 0.80 15.57 10.03
CA GLY A 305 1.94 14.65 10.18
C GLY A 305 2.17 13.75 8.97
N VAL A 306 1.60 14.11 7.81
CA VAL A 306 1.89 13.48 6.53
C VAL A 306 3.05 14.25 5.89
N SER A 307 4.28 13.75 6.07
CA SER A 307 5.46 14.33 5.44
C SER A 307 5.67 13.73 4.05
N GLY A 308 5.47 14.54 2.99
CA GLY A 308 5.99 14.26 1.64
C GLY A 308 5.00 13.91 0.54
N GLY A 309 3.76 14.45 0.55
CA GLY A 309 2.73 14.08 -0.44
C GLY A 309 2.45 15.06 -1.58
N ALA A 310 3.04 16.26 -1.60
CA ALA A 310 2.80 17.22 -2.68
C ALA A 310 4.05 18.06 -2.92
N SER A 311 4.84 17.64 -3.90
CA SER A 311 5.82 18.47 -4.61
C SER A 311 5.56 18.29 -6.09
#